data_AF-A0A438JGB5-F1
#
_entry.id   AF-A0A438JGB5-F1
#
_cell.length_a   1.000
_cell.length_b   1.000
_cell.length_c   1.000
_cell.angle_alpha   90.00
_cell.angle_beta   90.00
_cell.angle_gamma   90.00
#
_symmetry.space_group_name_H-M   'P 1'
#
loop_
_entity.id
_entity.type
_entity.pdbx_description
1 polymer ?
#
loop_
_entity_poly.entity_id
_entity_poly.type
_entity_poly.pdbx_seq_one_letter_code
_entity_poly.pdbx_strand_id
1 'polypeptide(L)'
;MRGGGLWQLGQSITRRLAQADKKAVARRCFASEAELKKTVLYDFHIANGGKMVPFAGWSMPIQYKDSIMDSTVNCRENGSLFDVSHMCGLSLKGKDCIPFLEKLVIADVAGLAPGTGTLTVFTNEKGGAIDDSVITKVKDNHIYLVVNAGCRDRTWPTLRSI
;
A
#
# COMPACT_ATOMS: atom_id res chain seq x y z
N MET A 1 -68.70 -29.86 -6.16
CA MET A 1 -67.87 -28.63 -6.09
C MET A 1 -66.77 -28.83 -5.06
N ARG A 2 -65.52 -28.50 -5.43
CA ARG A 2 -64.26 -28.47 -4.63
C ARG A 2 -63.77 -29.87 -4.21
N GLY A 3 -62.64 -30.41 -4.68
CA GLY A 3 -61.39 -29.82 -5.17
C GLY A 3 -60.31 -30.09 -4.12
N GLY A 4 -59.63 -31.24 -4.21
CA GLY A 4 -58.63 -31.66 -3.24
C GLY A 4 -57.46 -32.39 -3.89
N GLY A 5 -56.28 -31.76 -3.85
CA GLY A 5 -55.07 -32.51 -3.50
C GLY A 5 -54.02 -32.79 -4.57
N LEU A 6 -54.03 -32.16 -5.75
CA LEU A 6 -52.89 -32.23 -6.69
C LEU A 6 -51.69 -31.35 -6.24
N TRP A 7 -51.44 -31.24 -4.93
CA TRP A 7 -50.46 -30.31 -4.34
C TRP A 7 -49.41 -30.97 -3.43
N GLN A 8 -49.37 -32.31 -3.30
CA GLN A 8 -48.38 -32.99 -2.45
C GLN A 8 -47.12 -33.50 -3.18
N LEU A 9 -47.02 -33.33 -4.50
CA LEU A 9 -45.84 -33.73 -5.28
C LEU A 9 -45.02 -32.56 -5.85
N GLY A 10 -45.33 -31.32 -5.45
CA GLY A 10 -44.56 -30.12 -5.80
C GLY A 10 -43.66 -29.59 -4.68
N GLN A 11 -43.72 -30.15 -3.47
CA GLN A 11 -42.98 -29.63 -2.30
C GLN A 11 -41.65 -30.33 -2.03
N SER A 12 -41.31 -31.38 -2.78
CA SER A 12 -40.06 -32.14 -2.61
C SER A 12 -38.92 -31.69 -3.53
N ILE A 13 -39.16 -30.82 -4.51
CA ILE A 13 -38.11 -30.34 -5.45
C ILE A 13 -37.64 -28.91 -5.12
N THR A 14 -38.39 -28.12 -4.36
CA THR A 14 -38.01 -26.72 -4.03
C THR A 14 -37.24 -26.56 -2.71
N ARG A 15 -36.94 -27.65 -2.00
CA ARG A 15 -36.22 -27.60 -0.70
C ARG A 15 -34.72 -27.92 -0.77
N ARG A 16 -34.12 -27.96 -1.98
CA ARG A 16 -32.67 -28.17 -2.17
C ARG A 16 -31.93 -27.01 -2.86
N LEU A 17 -32.48 -25.80 -2.87
CA LEU A 17 -31.81 -24.61 -3.43
C LEU A 17 -31.86 -23.39 -2.50
N ALA A 18 -31.82 -23.60 -1.19
CA ALA A 18 -31.80 -22.53 -0.19
C ALA A 18 -30.60 -22.59 0.77
N GLN A 19 -29.50 -23.21 0.35
CA GLN A 19 -28.18 -22.97 0.93
C GLN A 19 -27.28 -22.44 -0.18
N ALA A 20 -27.61 -21.24 -0.66
CA ALA A 20 -26.60 -20.43 -1.32
C ALA A 20 -25.54 -20.11 -0.25
N ASP A 21 -24.33 -20.63 -0.45
CA ASP A 21 -23.16 -20.25 0.31
C ASP A 21 -23.15 -18.72 0.44
N LYS A 22 -23.30 -18.23 1.68
CA LYS A 22 -22.96 -16.86 2.01
C LYS A 22 -21.46 -16.75 1.81
N LYS A 23 -21.02 -16.51 0.57
CA LYS A 23 -19.66 -16.05 0.28
C LYS A 23 -19.43 -14.90 1.26
N ALA A 24 -18.46 -15.08 2.14
CA ALA A 24 -18.05 -14.06 3.08
C ALA A 24 -17.78 -12.81 2.24
N VAL A 25 -18.68 -11.84 2.31
CA VAL A 25 -18.44 -10.51 1.77
C VAL A 25 -17.16 -10.07 2.47
N ALA A 26 -16.10 -9.90 1.68
CA ALA A 26 -14.81 -9.48 2.20
C ALA A 26 -15.06 -8.32 3.17
N ARG A 27 -14.74 -8.53 4.46
CA ARG A 27 -14.84 -7.49 5.47
C ARG A 27 -14.04 -6.32 4.90
N ARG A 28 -14.71 -5.21 4.62
CA ARG A 28 -14.01 -3.95 4.36
C ARG A 28 -13.20 -3.68 5.63
N CYS A 29 -11.90 -3.93 5.58
CA CYS A 29 -11.00 -3.58 6.66
C CYS A 29 -10.89 -2.06 6.66
N PHE A 30 -11.66 -1.41 7.53
CA PHE A 30 -11.34 -0.05 7.94
C PHE A 30 -10.14 -0.13 8.88
N ALA A 31 -9.20 0.81 8.73
CA ALA A 31 -8.11 0.94 9.69
C ALA A 31 -8.69 1.10 11.10
N SER A 32 -8.20 0.33 12.07
CA SER A 32 -8.66 0.38 13.46
C SER A 32 -8.35 1.74 14.10
N GLU A 33 -9.10 2.11 15.15
CA GLU A 33 -8.86 3.26 16.05
C GLU A 33 -7.56 3.15 16.87
N ALA A 34 -6.47 2.68 16.27
CA ALA A 34 -5.15 2.78 16.87
C ALA A 34 -4.72 4.25 16.85
N GLU A 35 -3.95 4.68 17.86
CA GLU A 35 -3.34 6.01 17.88
C GLU A 35 -2.47 6.19 16.62
N LEU A 36 -2.96 7.01 15.68
CA LEU A 36 -2.30 7.19 14.39
C LEU A 36 -1.02 8.01 14.55
N LYS A 37 0.03 7.55 13.87
CA LYS A 37 1.29 8.31 13.78
C LYS A 37 1.03 9.63 13.04
N LYS A 38 1.75 10.69 13.42
CA LYS A 38 1.65 12.02 12.82
C LYS A 38 2.95 12.36 12.09
N THR A 39 2.86 12.94 10.89
CA THR A 39 4.04 13.48 10.20
C THR A 39 4.51 14.76 10.87
N VAL A 40 5.74 15.20 10.58
CA VAL A 40 6.26 16.49 11.05
C VAL A 40 5.47 17.69 10.53
N LEU A 41 4.69 17.50 9.45
CA LEU A 41 3.83 18.52 8.85
C LEU A 41 2.37 18.41 9.32
N TYR A 42 2.06 17.58 10.31
CA TYR A 42 0.67 17.38 10.77
C TYR A 42 -0.02 18.69 11.17
N ASP A 43 0.62 19.51 12.00
CA ASP A 43 0.03 20.77 12.46
C ASP A 43 -0.14 21.77 11.31
N PHE A 44 0.77 21.75 10.33
CA PHE A 44 0.63 22.53 9.10
C PHE A 44 -0.61 22.12 8.32
N HIS A 45 -0.86 20.82 8.16
CA HIS A 45 -2.05 20.31 7.46
C HIS A 45 -3.33 20.75 8.17
N ILE A 46 -3.39 20.60 9.49
CA ILE A 46 -4.54 21.03 10.30
C ILE A 46 -4.80 22.53 10.15
N ALA A 47 -3.77 23.36 10.30
CA ALA A 47 -3.89 24.82 10.20
C ALA A 47 -4.39 25.29 8.82
N ASN A 48 -4.11 24.52 7.76
CA ASN A 48 -4.51 24.82 6.39
C ASN A 48 -5.81 24.12 5.95
N GLY A 49 -6.55 23.51 6.89
CA GLY A 49 -7.85 22.89 6.61
C GLY A 49 -7.76 21.50 5.96
N GLY A 50 -6.64 20.80 6.14
CA GLY A 50 -6.47 19.43 5.70
C GLY A 50 -7.43 18.48 6.42
N LYS A 51 -8.21 17.72 5.66
CA LYS A 51 -9.04 16.64 6.17
C LYS A 51 -8.17 15.42 6.43
N MET A 52 -7.92 15.13 7.70
CA MET A 52 -7.05 14.04 8.11
C MET A 52 -7.77 12.70 8.14
N VAL A 53 -7.15 11.66 7.59
CA VAL A 53 -7.69 10.29 7.55
C VAL A 53 -6.62 9.27 7.94
N PRO A 54 -7.03 8.07 8.41
CA PRO A 54 -6.12 6.95 8.58
C PRO A 54 -5.59 6.45 7.24
N PHE A 55 -4.26 6.41 7.07
CA PHE A 55 -3.59 5.80 5.93
C PHE A 55 -2.31 5.10 6.39
N ALA A 56 -2.23 3.78 6.19
CA ALA A 56 -1.06 2.97 6.55
C ALA A 56 -0.55 3.16 8.00
N GLY A 57 -1.44 3.38 8.96
CA GLY A 57 -1.10 3.64 10.37
C GLY A 57 -0.70 5.09 10.68
N TRP A 58 -0.83 6.00 9.71
CA TRP A 58 -0.57 7.44 9.85
C TRP A 58 -1.86 8.26 9.70
N SER A 59 -1.88 9.44 10.30
CA SER A 59 -2.90 10.47 10.07
C SER A 59 -2.43 11.38 8.94
N MET A 60 -3.02 11.23 7.75
CA MET A 60 -2.59 11.90 6.52
C MET A 60 -3.70 12.80 5.94
N PRO A 61 -3.38 13.94 5.29
CA PRO A 61 -4.36 14.78 4.64
C PRO A 61 -4.86 14.13 3.34
N ILE A 62 -6.18 13.90 3.20
CA ILE A 62 -6.77 13.38 1.95
C ILE A 62 -7.25 14.48 1.00
N GLN A 63 -7.63 15.63 1.54
CA GLN A 63 -8.13 16.78 0.79
C GLN A 63 -7.97 18.05 1.64
N TYR A 64 -7.94 19.20 0.99
CA TYR A 64 -8.02 20.51 1.63
C TYR A 64 -9.40 21.13 1.33
N LYS A 65 -9.45 22.45 1.10
CA LYS A 65 -10.69 23.17 0.77
C LYS A 65 -11.26 22.74 -0.58
N ASP A 66 -10.40 22.51 -1.56
CA ASP A 66 -10.80 22.13 -2.92
C ASP A 66 -11.17 20.65 -3.01
N SER A 67 -11.85 20.26 -4.07
CA SER A 67 -12.15 18.85 -4.30
C SER A 67 -10.90 18.06 -4.68
N ILE A 68 -10.96 16.73 -4.51
CA ILE A 68 -9.90 15.81 -4.96
C ILE A 68 -9.66 15.96 -6.48
N MET A 69 -10.72 16.22 -7.25
CA MET A 69 -10.61 16.42 -8.70
C MET A 69 -9.89 17.71 -9.04
N ASP A 70 -10.19 18.82 -8.35
CA ASP A 70 -9.51 20.09 -8.56
C ASP A 70 -8.02 19.97 -8.26
N SER A 71 -7.67 19.29 -7.16
CA SER A 71 -6.27 19.00 -6.80
C SER A 71 -5.55 18.16 -7.87
N THR A 72 -6.27 17.20 -8.47
CA THR A 72 -5.74 16.33 -9.54
C THR A 72 -5.47 17.12 -10.82
N VAL A 73 -6.39 18.00 -11.22
CA VAL A 73 -6.23 18.88 -12.38
C VAL A 73 -5.07 19.86 -12.14
N ASN A 74 -5.04 20.52 -10.98
CA ASN A 74 -3.95 21.44 -10.62
C ASN A 74 -2.57 20.77 -10.66
N CYS A 75 -2.46 19.51 -10.20
CA CYS A 75 -1.20 18.77 -10.25
C CYS A 75 -0.67 18.58 -11.68
N ARG A 76 -1.56 18.50 -12.68
CA ARG A 76 -1.20 18.31 -14.08
C ARG A 76 -0.92 19.64 -14.79
N GLU A 77 -1.62 20.69 -14.41
CA GLU A 77 -1.55 21.99 -15.09
C GLU A 77 -0.49 22.93 -14.49
N ASN A 78 -0.32 22.92 -13.16
CA ASN A 78 0.52 23.90 -12.45
C ASN A 78 1.64 23.26 -11.62
N GLY A 79 1.43 22.02 -11.18
CA GLY A 79 2.28 21.35 -10.19
C GLY A 79 1.70 21.42 -8.78
N SER A 80 1.97 20.39 -7.98
CA SER A 80 1.44 20.24 -6.62
C SER A 80 2.51 19.71 -5.67
N LEU A 81 2.36 19.99 -4.37
CA LEU A 81 3.20 19.47 -3.30
C LEU A 81 2.48 18.35 -2.55
N PHE A 82 3.21 17.28 -2.22
CA PHE A 82 2.68 16.13 -1.50
C PHE A 82 3.53 15.87 -0.25
N ASP A 83 2.88 15.70 0.91
CA ASP A 83 3.54 15.18 2.10
C ASP A 83 3.66 13.65 2.03
N VAL A 84 4.82 13.18 1.58
CA VAL A 84 5.17 11.76 1.51
C VAL A 84 6.02 11.30 2.70
N SER A 85 6.12 12.11 3.77
CA SER A 85 7.03 11.84 4.91
C SER A 85 6.69 10.59 5.72
N HIS A 86 5.50 10.02 5.51
CA HIS A 86 5.08 8.75 6.09
C HIS A 86 5.74 7.53 5.40
N MET A 87 6.25 7.70 4.18
CA MET A 87 7.10 6.70 3.52
C MET A 87 8.44 6.59 4.23
N CYS A 88 9.08 5.42 4.12
CA CYS A 88 10.32 5.14 4.82
C CYS A 88 11.50 5.25 3.85
N GLY A 89 12.19 6.39 3.88
CA GLY A 89 13.47 6.58 3.19
C GLY A 89 14.62 5.97 3.97
N LEU A 90 15.44 5.15 3.31
CA LEU A 90 16.54 4.41 3.92
C LEU A 90 17.82 4.57 3.10
N SER A 91 18.96 4.69 3.81
CA SER A 91 20.29 4.65 3.20
C SER A 91 20.99 3.34 3.57
N LEU A 92 21.33 2.56 2.56
CA LEU A 92 22.18 1.38 2.68
C LEU A 92 23.60 1.72 2.22
N LYS A 93 24.58 1.51 3.09
CA LYS A 93 25.98 1.82 2.83
C LYS A 93 26.88 0.64 3.15
N GLY A 94 27.86 0.38 2.30
CA GLY A 94 28.86 -0.67 2.52
C GLY A 94 29.18 -1.44 1.24
N LYS A 95 30.36 -2.05 1.20
CA LYS A 95 30.88 -2.74 0.00
C LYS A 95 29.94 -3.83 -0.55
N ASP A 96 29.10 -4.42 0.30
CA ASP A 96 28.22 -5.52 -0.05
C ASP A 96 26.76 -5.07 -0.27
N CYS A 97 26.48 -3.76 -0.28
CA CYS A 97 25.11 -3.24 -0.37
C CYS A 97 24.37 -3.68 -1.65
N ILE A 98 25.05 -3.66 -2.80
CA ILE A 98 24.48 -4.04 -4.09
C ILE A 98 24.20 -5.56 -4.14
N PRO A 99 25.19 -6.46 -3.92
CA PRO A 99 24.93 -7.90 -3.92
C PRO A 99 23.92 -8.35 -2.86
N PHE A 100 23.83 -7.64 -1.74
CA PHE A 100 22.80 -7.91 -0.74
C PHE A 100 21.41 -7.55 -1.27
N LEU A 101 21.24 -6.35 -1.82
CA LEU A 101 19.94 -5.85 -2.25
C LEU A 101 19.37 -6.67 -3.41
N GLU A 102 20.22 -7.10 -4.35
CA GLU A 102 19.82 -7.94 -5.49
C GLU A 102 19.37 -9.36 -5.10
N LYS A 103 19.59 -9.80 -3.85
CA LYS A 103 18.96 -11.02 -3.32
C LYS A 103 17.50 -10.82 -2.94
N LEU A 104 17.09 -9.57 -2.70
CA LEU A 104 15.79 -9.21 -2.16
C LEU A 104 14.85 -8.64 -3.22
N VAL A 105 15.41 -8.12 -4.31
CA VAL A 105 14.67 -7.36 -5.32
C VAL A 105 14.95 -7.87 -6.73
N ILE A 106 14.07 -7.53 -7.67
CA ILE A 106 14.15 -8.00 -9.07
C ILE A 106 14.95 -7.08 -10.00
N ALA A 107 15.38 -5.90 -9.52
CA ALA A 107 16.11 -4.93 -10.33
C ALA A 107 17.60 -5.25 -10.39
N ASP A 108 18.23 -4.97 -11.54
CA ASP A 108 19.68 -4.89 -11.70
C ASP A 108 20.17 -3.55 -11.11
N VAL A 109 20.62 -3.60 -9.85
CA VAL A 109 21.12 -2.45 -9.10
C VAL A 109 22.59 -2.19 -9.44
N ALA A 110 23.35 -3.24 -9.74
CA ALA A 110 24.74 -3.15 -10.16
C ALA A 110 24.88 -2.32 -11.45
N GLY A 111 23.99 -2.57 -12.43
CA GLY A 111 23.91 -1.90 -13.72
C GLY A 111 23.46 -0.44 -13.67
N LEU A 112 22.95 0.06 -12.54
CA LEU A 112 22.59 1.48 -12.41
C LEU A 112 23.82 2.38 -12.49
N ALA A 113 23.66 3.51 -13.19
CA ALA A 113 24.62 4.61 -13.14
C ALA A 113 24.50 5.35 -11.79
N PRO A 114 25.59 5.93 -11.26
CA PRO A 114 25.49 6.82 -10.10
C PRO A 114 24.53 7.98 -10.36
N GLY A 115 23.72 8.32 -9.36
CA GLY A 115 22.68 9.34 -9.43
C GLY A 115 21.36 8.89 -10.09
N THR A 116 21.25 7.65 -10.58
CA THR A 116 20.03 7.15 -11.20
C THR A 116 19.28 6.17 -10.30
N GLY A 117 17.98 6.02 -10.56
CA GLY A 117 17.14 5.08 -9.85
C GLY A 117 16.21 4.30 -10.75
N THR A 118 15.64 3.24 -10.20
CA THR A 118 14.72 2.32 -10.87
C THR A 118 13.64 1.85 -9.91
N LEU A 119 12.50 1.45 -10.48
CA LEU A 119 11.45 0.75 -9.76
C LEU A 119 11.84 -0.72 -9.60
N THR A 120 11.47 -1.28 -8.47
CA THR A 120 11.65 -2.70 -8.19
C THR A 120 10.55 -3.24 -7.30
N VAL A 121 10.59 -4.55 -7.07
CA VAL A 121 9.71 -5.27 -6.16
C VAL A 121 10.55 -6.12 -5.24
N PHE A 122 10.31 -6.00 -3.94
CA PHE A 122 10.79 -6.94 -2.93
C PHE A 122 10.00 -8.24 -3.04
N THR A 123 10.70 -9.36 -3.16
CA THR A 123 10.07 -10.67 -3.32
C THR A 123 10.31 -11.56 -2.09
N ASN A 124 9.37 -12.47 -1.85
CA ASN A 124 9.55 -13.57 -0.90
C ASN A 124 10.20 -14.78 -1.57
N GLU A 125 10.51 -15.82 -0.80
CA GLU A 125 11.14 -17.06 -1.29
C GLU A 125 10.35 -17.78 -2.39
N LYS A 126 9.04 -17.50 -2.53
CA LYS A 126 8.17 -18.06 -3.57
C LYS A 126 8.02 -17.14 -4.79
N GLY A 127 8.75 -16.03 -4.83
CA GLY A 127 8.65 -15.01 -5.89
C GLY A 127 7.43 -14.09 -5.79
N GLY A 128 6.68 -14.14 -4.68
CA GLY A 128 5.54 -13.24 -4.46
C GLY A 128 5.98 -11.84 -4.02
N ALA A 129 5.27 -10.81 -4.47
CA ALA A 129 5.55 -9.41 -4.10
C ALA A 129 5.23 -9.13 -2.62
N ILE A 130 6.20 -8.55 -1.91
CA ILE A 130 6.08 -8.08 -0.51
C ILE A 130 5.81 -6.57 -0.49
N ASP A 131 6.57 -5.83 -1.29
CA ASP A 131 6.52 -4.37 -1.41
C ASP A 131 7.12 -3.95 -2.76
N ASP A 132 6.68 -2.83 -3.33
CA ASP A 132 7.38 -2.15 -4.40
C ASP A 132 8.24 -1.01 -3.85
N SER A 133 9.28 -0.63 -4.58
CA SER A 133 10.24 0.37 -4.11
C SER A 133 10.91 1.10 -5.25
N VAL A 134 11.29 2.35 -5.00
CA VAL A 134 12.26 3.07 -5.83
C VAL A 134 13.62 2.95 -5.17
N ILE A 135 14.58 2.38 -5.90
CA ILE A 135 15.99 2.29 -5.50
C ILE A 135 16.79 3.29 -6.33
N THR A 136 17.67 4.04 -5.68
CA THR A 136 18.60 4.99 -6.30
C THR A 136 20.03 4.62 -5.92
N LYS A 137 20.89 4.45 -6.92
CA LYS A 137 22.33 4.35 -6.69
C LYS A 137 22.88 5.75 -6.52
N VAL A 138 23.14 6.18 -5.29
CA VAL A 138 23.59 7.56 -5.02
C VAL A 138 25.00 7.74 -5.57
N LYS A 139 25.97 6.98 -5.05
CA LYS A 139 27.37 6.92 -5.52
C LYS A 139 28.09 5.76 -4.84
N ASP A 140 29.09 5.18 -5.50
CA ASP A 140 29.96 4.14 -4.94
C ASP A 140 29.14 3.01 -4.26
N ASN A 141 29.37 2.80 -2.97
CA ASN A 141 28.72 1.81 -2.12
C ASN A 141 27.58 2.42 -1.28
N HIS A 142 26.82 3.35 -1.86
CA HIS A 142 25.68 4.01 -1.22
C HIS A 142 24.43 3.92 -2.09
N ILE A 143 23.44 3.20 -1.56
CA ILE A 143 22.12 3.05 -2.13
C ILE A 143 21.11 3.78 -1.25
N TYR A 144 20.18 4.49 -1.87
CA TYR A 144 19.01 5.05 -1.22
C TYR A 144 17.78 4.32 -1.72
N LEU A 145 16.87 3.96 -0.83
CA LEU A 145 15.63 3.28 -1.19
C LEU A 145 14.45 3.85 -0.41
N VAL A 146 13.27 3.81 -1.03
CA VAL A 146 12.02 4.25 -0.41
C VAL A 146 11.08 3.06 -0.30
N VAL A 147 10.63 2.78 0.92
CA VAL A 147 9.72 1.68 1.26
C VAL A 147 8.34 2.26 1.57
N ASN A 148 7.28 1.60 1.11
CA ASN A 148 5.91 2.07 1.37
C ASN A 148 5.59 2.05 2.87
N ALA A 149 4.81 3.03 3.32
CA ALA A 149 4.46 3.18 4.73
C ALA A 149 3.83 1.93 5.33
N GLY A 150 2.89 1.30 4.62
CA GLY A 150 2.18 0.11 5.08
C GLY A 150 2.99 -1.19 5.02
N CYS A 151 4.12 -1.17 4.31
CA CYS A 151 5.00 -2.32 4.16
C CYS A 151 6.24 -2.22 5.06
N ARG A 152 6.47 -1.06 5.69
CA ARG A 152 7.64 -0.79 6.53
C ARG A 152 7.96 -1.94 7.49
N ASP A 153 6.97 -2.41 8.26
CA ASP A 153 7.21 -3.45 9.27
C ASP A 153 7.48 -4.84 8.66
N ARG A 154 7.13 -5.06 7.40
CA ARG A 154 7.42 -6.29 6.65
C ARG A 154 8.78 -6.24 5.95
N THR A 155 9.12 -5.10 5.35
CA THR A 155 10.36 -4.91 4.59
C THR A 155 11.55 -4.63 5.52
N TRP A 156 11.33 -3.93 6.63
CA TRP A 156 12.39 -3.51 7.55
C TRP A 156 13.18 -4.66 8.21
N PRO A 157 12.54 -5.74 8.71
CA PRO A 157 13.28 -6.87 9.27
C PRO A 157 14.23 -7.51 8.25
N THR A 158 13.81 -7.66 6.99
CA THR A 158 14.63 -8.22 5.91
C THR A 158 15.86 -7.36 5.61
N LEU A 159 15.71 -6.03 5.70
CA LEU A 159 16.84 -5.10 5.55
C LEU A 159 17.78 -5.09 6.75
N ARG A 160 17.36 -5.65 7.90
CA ARG A 160 18.13 -5.70 9.16
C ARG A 160 18.66 -7.09 9.52
N SER A 161 18.33 -8.15 8.79
CA SER A 161 18.59 -9.53 9.21
C SER A 161 20.06 -9.97 9.04
N ILE A 162 21.02 -9.09 9.34
CA ILE A 162 22.44 -9.37 9.46
C ILE A 162 22.98 -8.61 10.68
#